data_AF-A0A7K0KGU2-F1
#
_entry.id   AF-A0A7K0KGU2-F1
#
_cell.length_a   1.000
_cell.length_b   1.000
_cell.length_c   1.000
_cell.angle_alpha   90.00
_cell.angle_beta   90.00
_cell.angle_gamma   90.00
#
_symmetry.space_group_name_H-M   'P 1'
#
loop_
_entity.id
_entity.type
_entity.pdbx_description
1 polymer ?
#
loop_
_entity_poly.entity_id
_entity_poly.type
_entity_poly.pdbx_seq_one_letter_code
_entity_poly.pdbx_strand_id
1 'polypeptide(L)' 'MSKQSFINEIKEYKRNGGVISFAYGDHRLPVVYQEDSDVIRVNMSQYDVFMPVDYQINLFDNLANLQDKLLEKYPQLLQ' A
#
# COMPACT_ATOMS: atom_id res chain seq x y z
N MET A 1 -0.69 -4.55 16.98
CA MET A 1 -2.07 -4.06 16.71
C MET A 1 -2.95 -5.28 16.39
N SER A 2 -4.28 -5.17 16.41
CA SER A 2 -5.15 -6.28 15.96
C SER A 2 -5.45 -6.17 14.46
N LYS A 3 -5.66 -7.30 13.77
CA LYS A 3 -6.10 -7.31 12.36
C LYS A 3 -7.36 -6.46 12.15
N GLN A 4 -8.31 -6.53 13.10
CA GLN A 4 -9.53 -5.73 13.05
C GLN A 4 -9.25 -4.22 13.13
N SER A 5 -8.30 -3.80 13.97
CA SER A 5 -7.90 -2.39 14.09
C SER A 5 -7.30 -1.88 12.77
N PHE A 6 -6.40 -2.66 12.15
CA PHE A 6 -5.82 -2.33 10.86
C PHE A 6 -6.87 -2.20 9.74
N ILE A 7 -7.81 -3.15 9.68
CA ILE A 7 -8.92 -3.11 8.72
C ILE A 7 -9.79 -1.87 8.95
N ASN A 8 -10.03 -1.49 10.20
CA ASN A 8 -10.80 -0.30 10.54
C ASN A 8 -10.08 0.97 10.08
N GLU A 9 -8.76 1.09 10.28
CA GLU A 9 -7.97 2.24 9.78
C GLU A 9 -8.11 2.41 8.26
N ILE A 10 -7.99 1.31 7.50
CA ILE A 10 -8.17 1.35 6.04
C ILE A 10 -9.61 1.73 5.66
N LYS A 11 -10.61 1.19 6.35
CA LYS A 11 -12.03 1.49 6.09
C LYS A 11 -12.36 2.95 6.40
N GLU A 12 -11.83 3.49 7.48
CA GLU A 12 -11.98 4.91 7.86
C GLU A 12 -11.36 5.83 6.80
N TYR A 13 -10.15 5.51 6.35
CA TYR A 13 -9.48 6.26 5.29
C TYR A 13 -10.31 6.30 3.99
N LYS A 14 -10.83 5.14 3.56
CA LYS A 14 -11.69 5.03 2.38
C LYS A 14 -13.03 5.74 2.55
N ARG A 15 -13.65 5.66 3.74
CA ARG A 15 -14.93 6.34 4.04
C ARG A 15 -14.82 7.86 3.93
N ASN A 16 -13.65 8.42 4.22
CA ASN A 16 -13.37 9.85 4.06
C ASN A 16 -13.08 10.25 2.59
N GLY A 17 -13.35 9.37 1.61
CA GLY A 17 -13.09 9.61 0.19
C GLY A 17 -11.63 9.44 -0.22
N GLY A 18 -10.77 8.98 0.71
CA GLY A 18 -9.35 8.79 0.45
C GLY A 18 -9.08 7.51 -0.36
N VAL A 19 -8.31 7.64 -1.43
CA VAL A 19 -7.65 6.50 -2.08
C VAL A 19 -6.19 6.52 -1.68
N ILE A 20 -5.74 5.50 -0.95
CA ILE A 20 -4.33 5.37 -0.60
C ILE A 20 -3.56 5.21 -1.90
N SER A 21 -2.65 6.14 -2.19
CA SER A 21 -1.86 6.12 -3.42
C SER A 21 -0.46 6.65 -3.15
N PHE A 22 0.55 6.05 -3.78
CA PHE A 22 1.87 6.65 -3.85
C PHE A 22 1.92 7.69 -4.97
N ALA A 23 2.65 8.77 -4.71
CA ALA A 23 2.78 9.91 -5.61
C ALA A 23 4.24 10.04 -6.05
N TYR A 24 4.47 9.92 -7.36
CA TYR A 24 5.78 10.05 -7.99
C TYR A 24 5.67 11.02 -9.16
N GLY A 25 5.94 12.30 -8.91
CA GLY A 25 5.63 13.37 -9.87
C GLY A 25 4.15 13.35 -10.27
N ASP A 26 3.88 13.19 -11.57
CA ASP A 26 2.55 13.08 -12.15
C ASP A 26 1.94 11.67 -12.04
N HIS A 27 2.74 10.66 -11.67
CA HIS A 27 2.25 9.31 -11.47
C HIS A 27 1.56 9.18 -10.11
N ARG A 28 0.33 8.68 -10.14
CA ARG A 28 -0.43 8.27 -8.94
C ARG A 28 -0.64 6.77 -9.01
N LEU A 29 -0.06 6.06 -8.07
CA LEU A 29 -0.08 4.60 -8.02
C LEU A 29 -1.00 4.16 -6.87
N PRO A 30 -2.22 3.67 -7.16
CA PRO A 30 -3.16 3.29 -6.13
C PRO A 30 -2.67 2.05 -5.38
N VAL A 31 -2.79 2.10 -4.05
CA VAL A 31 -2.51 0.99 -3.15
C VAL A 31 -3.82 0.28 -2.82
N VAL A 32 -3.80 -1.05 -2.95
CA VAL A 32 -4.95 -1.91 -2.68
C VAL A 32 -4.61 -2.87 -1.56
N TYR A 33 -5.44 -2.89 -0.53
CA TYR A 33 -5.45 -3.95 0.48
C TYR A 33 -6.46 -5.04 0.08
N GLN A 34 -5.98 -6.29 0.06
CA GLN A 34 -6.77 -7.50 -0.21
C GLN A 34 -6.95 -8.25 1.12
N GLU A 35 -8.16 -8.16 1.69
CA GLU A 35 -8.48 -8.70 3.02
C GLU A 35 -8.50 -10.23 3.05
N ASP A 36 -8.87 -10.90 1.95
CA ASP A 36 -8.91 -12.37 1.88
C ASP A 36 -7.52 -13.02 1.92
N SER A 37 -6.50 -12.29 1.46
CA SER A 37 -5.11 -12.76 1.37
C SER A 37 -4.15 -12.04 2.30
N ASP A 38 -4.63 -11.07 3.09
CA ASP A 38 -3.83 -10.23 3.99
C ASP A 38 -2.63 -9.58 3.30
N VAL A 39 -2.87 -9.01 2.11
CA VAL A 39 -1.81 -8.42 1.26
C VAL A 39 -2.13 -6.97 0.92
N ILE A 40 -1.10 -6.13 0.91
CA ILE A 40 -1.12 -4.81 0.27
C ILE A 40 -0.34 -4.85 -1.04
N ARG A 41 -0.88 -4.20 -2.08
CA ARG A 41 -0.30 -4.20 -3.43
C ARG A 41 -0.41 -2.84 -4.11
N VAL A 42 0.52 -2.58 -5.00
CA VAL A 42 0.48 -1.52 -6.01
C VAL A 42 0.47 -2.17 -7.38
N ASN A 43 -0.49 -1.75 -8.20
CA ASN A 43 -0.59 -2.23 -9.58
C ASN A 43 0.32 -1.40 -10.48
N MET A 44 1.31 -2.05 -11.09
CA MET A 44 2.11 -1.46 -12.17
C MET A 44 1.77 -2.15 -13.47
N SER A 45 1.95 -1.46 -14.59
CA SER A 45 1.57 -1.90 -15.94
C SER A 45 2.16 -3.24 -16.36
N GLN A 46 3.28 -3.66 -15.78
CA GLN A 46 3.99 -4.91 -16.13
C GLN A 46 4.04 -5.94 -14.99
N TYR A 47 4.24 -5.53 -13.73
CA TYR A 47 4.28 -6.45 -12.59
C TYR A 47 3.69 -5.81 -11.33
N ASP A 48 2.77 -6.52 -10.68
CA ASP A 48 2.26 -6.09 -9.39
C ASP A 48 3.35 -6.17 -8.31
N VAL A 49 3.50 -5.11 -7.52
CA VAL A 49 4.33 -5.14 -6.31
C VAL A 49 3.40 -5.36 -5.13
N PHE A 50 3.61 -6.44 -4.39
CA PHE A 50 2.78 -6.77 -3.25
C PHE A 50 3.58 -7.32 -2.08
N MET A 51 3.05 -7.19 -0.87
CA MET A 51 3.61 -7.78 0.33
C MET A 51 2.52 -8.18 1.32
N PRO A 52 2.76 -9.20 2.16
CA PRO A 52 1.86 -9.50 3.27
C PRO A 52 1.82 -8.32 4.24
N VAL A 53 0.66 -8.10 4.85
CA VAL A 53 0.48 -7.12 5.91
C VAL A 53 1.09 -7.66 7.20
N ASP A 54 1.91 -6.83 7.83
CA ASP A 54 2.36 -7.05 9.20
C ASP A 54 1.42 -6.32 10.17
N TYR A 55 0.61 -7.08 10.90
CA TYR A 55 -0.30 -6.54 11.92
C TYR A 55 0.40 -6.13 13.22
N GLN A 56 1.71 -6.35 13.35
CA GLN A 56 2.49 -5.87 14.48
C GLN A 56 2.82 -4.37 14.36
N ILE A 57 2.88 -3.84 13.13
CA ILE A 57 3.19 -2.44 12.82
C ILE A 57 1.97 -1.70 12.25
N ASN A 58 1.96 -0.36 12.26
CA ASN A 58 0.82 0.43 11.82
C ASN A 58 0.63 0.42 10.28
N LEU A 59 -0.47 1.00 9.78
CA LEU A 59 -0.71 1.11 8.33
C LEU A 59 0.40 1.88 7.59
N PHE A 60 0.91 2.98 8.15
CA PHE A 60 1.93 3.79 7.50
C PHE A 60 3.27 3.05 7.37
N ASP A 61 3.66 2.26 8.37
CA ASP A 61 4.88 1.45 8.32
C ASP A 61 4.75 0.32 7.28
N ASN A 62 3.58 -0.31 7.20
CA ASN A 62 3.29 -1.28 6.13
C ASN A 62 3.39 -0.62 4.74
N LEU A 63 2.86 0.60 4.58
CA LEU A 63 2.95 1.36 3.34
C LEU A 63 4.39 1.76 3.02
N ALA A 64 5.20 2.15 4.00
CA ALA A 64 6.62 2.45 3.81
C ALA A 64 7.38 1.22 3.29
N ASN A 65 7.16 0.05 3.90
CA ASN A 65 7.77 -1.20 3.42
C ASN A 65 7.35 -1.56 1.99
N LEU A 66 6.07 -1.33 1.63
CA LEU A 66 5.59 -1.53 0.27
C LEU A 66 6.22 -0.54 -0.71
N GLN A 67 6.42 0.71 -0.28
CA GLN A 67 7.06 1.75 -1.05
C GLN A 67 8.54 1.43 -1.32
N ASP A 68 9.28 0.96 -0.30
CA ASP A 68 10.67 0.54 -0.45
C ASP A 68 10.78 -0.60 -1.46
N LYS A 69 9.93 -1.63 -1.33
CA LYS A 69 9.87 -2.76 -2.27
C LYS A 69 9.49 -2.32 -3.69
N LEU A 70 8.63 -1.32 -3.82
CA LEU A 70 8.27 -0.74 -5.12
C LEU A 70 9.47 -0.05 -5.76
N LEU A 71 10.22 0.73 -4.99
CA LEU A 71 11.40 1.47 -5.46
C LEU A 71 12.59 0.58 -5.78
N GLU A 72 12.76 -0.54 -5.06
CA GLU A 72 13.75 -1.56 -5.40
C GLU A 72 13.48 -2.16 -6.79
N LYS A 73 12.22 -2.38 -7.14
CA LYS A 73 11.81 -2.95 -8.43
C LYS A 73 11.67 -1.90 -9.53
N TYR A 74 11.31 -0.68 -9.18
CA TYR A 74 11.02 0.42 -10.10
C TYR A 74 11.74 1.71 -9.68
N PRO A 75 13.09 1.72 -9.65
CA PRO A 75 13.86 2.90 -9.24
C PRO A 75 13.63 4.13 -10.15
N GLN A 76 13.17 3.91 -11.39
CA GLN A 76 12.80 4.97 -12.32
C GLN A 76 11.63 5.84 -11.86
N LEU A 77 10.87 5.44 -10.84
CA LEU A 77 9.79 6.28 -10.27
C LEU A 77 10.34 7.53 -9.55
N LEU A 78 11.63 7.58 -9.23
CA LEU A 78 12.28 8.73 -8.58
C LEU A 78 12.96 9.67 -9.58
N GLN A 79 12.97 9.34 -10.87
CA GLN A 79 13.63 10.12 -11.93
C GLN A 79 12.69 11.17 -12.51
#